data_AF-A0A446CD41-F1
#
_entry.id   AF-A0A446CD41-F1
#
_cell.length_a   1.000
_cell.length_b   1.000
_cell.length_c   1.000
_cell.angle_alpha   90.00
_cell.angle_beta   90.00
_cell.angle_gamma   90.00
#
_symmetry.space_group_name_H-M   'P 1'
#
loop_
_entity.id
_entity.type
_entity.pdbx_description
1 polymer ?
#
loop_
_entity_poly.entity_id
_entity_poly.type
_entity_poly.pdbx_seq_one_letter_code
_entity_poly.pdbx_strand_id
1 'polypeptide(L)'
;MKTGNYLFGIIVSFALAGLVAALSVYAVTSPYLGWGAVALLSYGLLFGGPLVIVLLLTWVVYMVRDRASMPGRAHALLLLPTLLAAMIVPVSESVQQSRRDRFREAHPAITETHVNLSSGMIRFDTRGGYRSSDAVSYLEPGSAENRRFARFSRYQHEIPEGGGKFPYAGARLKEDVRLYEYPGQDGAPGTSVPLRRLPQPEMGKLAAAHAYGEASLLVYQYFHYADHVEVAPSIARFAATTEDAMTRARIPGLAIFGLENYTPQTIFRVEINGQTLDLGEYAARSLGPRPCDQSGGGSPALLDLDPPVRLRWQALEDPEAWHEATVAVPAFSQASKADPDTGLVRVRLYLLPDGEVAAERYKEIRSRDGKLAVRATGLPEQAKPYARCSSGAYAQYNPQTVTLLPN
;
A
#
# COMPACT_ATOMS: atom_id res chain seq x y z
N MET A 1 29.57 -33.88 47.31
CA MET A 1 28.49 -34.37 46.41
C MET A 1 29.09 -34.73 45.06
N LYS A 2 29.06 -35.99 44.64
CA LYS A 2 29.76 -36.44 43.43
C LYS A 2 28.85 -36.27 42.20
N THR A 3 29.01 -35.17 41.48
CA THR A 3 28.47 -34.98 40.11
C THR A 3 28.87 -36.10 39.15
N GLY A 4 29.92 -36.87 39.48
CA GLY A 4 30.36 -38.07 38.75
C GLY A 4 29.28 -39.15 38.55
N ASN A 5 28.26 -39.23 39.42
CA ASN A 5 27.20 -40.24 39.30
C ASN A 5 26.19 -39.99 38.17
N TYR A 6 26.25 -38.80 37.53
CA TYR A 6 25.38 -38.36 36.43
C TYR A 6 26.17 -37.96 35.19
N LEU A 7 27.49 -38.19 35.20
CA LEU A 7 28.43 -37.65 34.21
C LEU A 7 28.07 -38.06 32.78
N PHE A 8 27.63 -39.30 32.58
CA PHE A 8 27.24 -39.78 31.25
C PHE A 8 26.08 -38.98 30.66
N GLY A 9 24.97 -38.84 31.39
CA GLY A 9 23.85 -38.02 30.91
C GLY A 9 24.24 -36.54 30.72
N ILE A 10 25.13 -36.01 31.57
CA ILE A 10 25.63 -34.64 31.43
C ILE A 10 26.43 -34.50 30.12
N ILE A 11 27.33 -35.44 29.80
CA ILE A 11 28.08 -35.45 28.54
C ILE A 11 27.13 -35.51 27.34
N VAL A 12 26.12 -36.40 27.39
CA VAL A 12 25.11 -36.50 26.33
C VAL A 12 24.33 -35.19 26.18
N SER A 13 23.96 -34.53 27.28
CA SER A 13 23.29 -33.22 27.27
C SER A 13 24.13 -32.15 26.58
N PHE A 14 25.42 -32.05 26.92
CA PHE A 14 26.33 -31.09 26.28
C PHE A 14 26.61 -31.42 24.82
N ALA A 15 26.72 -32.69 24.45
CA ALA A 15 26.88 -33.11 23.06
C ALA A 15 25.64 -32.75 22.22
N LEU A 16 24.45 -33.03 22.74
CA LEU A 16 23.19 -32.65 22.12
C LEU A 16 23.05 -31.12 22.04
N ALA A 17 23.37 -30.40 23.12
CA ALA A 17 23.34 -28.94 23.14
C ALA A 17 24.30 -28.34 22.10
N GLY A 18 25.51 -28.89 21.97
CA GLY A 18 26.47 -28.47 20.95
C GLY A 18 25.96 -28.67 19.53
N LEU A 19 25.35 -29.83 19.24
CA LEU A 19 24.74 -30.11 17.95
C LEU A 19 23.55 -29.17 17.67
N VAL A 20 22.63 -29.03 18.61
CA VAL A 20 21.45 -28.15 18.47
C VAL A 20 21.89 -26.71 18.30
N ALA A 21 22.89 -26.25 19.06
CA ALA A 21 23.42 -24.90 18.95
C ALA A 21 24.09 -24.67 17.59
N ALA A 22 24.91 -25.61 17.11
CA ALA A 22 25.54 -25.50 15.80
C ALA A 22 24.51 -25.44 14.66
N LEU A 23 23.51 -26.32 14.68
CA LEU A 23 22.43 -26.32 13.68
C LEU A 23 21.58 -25.05 13.76
N SER A 24 21.26 -24.58 14.98
CA SER A 24 20.46 -23.36 15.20
C SER A 24 21.20 -22.10 14.77
N VAL A 25 22.50 -21.99 15.09
CA VAL A 25 23.34 -20.87 14.63
C VAL A 25 23.40 -20.87 13.11
N TYR A 26 23.67 -22.02 12.50
CA TYR A 26 23.72 -22.11 11.04
C TYR A 26 22.38 -21.79 10.38
N ALA A 27 21.25 -22.21 10.98
CA ALA A 27 19.92 -21.87 10.51
C ALA A 27 19.64 -20.36 10.54
N VAL A 28 20.15 -19.66 11.55
CA VAL A 28 19.93 -18.21 11.75
C VAL A 28 20.91 -17.35 10.96
N THR A 29 22.16 -17.79 10.76
CA THR A 29 23.20 -16.99 10.09
C THR A 29 23.26 -17.18 8.57
N SER A 30 22.66 -18.24 8.04
CA SER A 30 22.71 -18.55 6.61
C SER A 30 21.48 -17.98 5.89
N PRO A 31 21.63 -16.88 5.11
CA PRO A 31 20.52 -16.37 4.31
C PRO A 31 20.19 -17.36 3.19
N TYR A 32 18.90 -17.51 2.87
CA TYR A 32 18.39 -18.29 1.73
C TYR A 32 18.80 -19.77 1.72
N LEU A 33 18.58 -20.47 2.84
CA LEU A 33 18.95 -21.89 3.00
C LEU A 33 18.39 -22.82 1.91
N GLY A 34 17.23 -22.54 1.32
CA GLY A 34 16.66 -23.39 0.25
C GLY A 34 16.64 -24.88 0.64
N TRP A 35 17.24 -25.74 -0.19
CA TRP A 35 17.43 -27.17 0.11
C TRP A 35 18.33 -27.46 1.32
N GLY A 36 19.19 -26.51 1.71
CA GLY A 36 19.97 -26.57 2.95
C GLY A 36 19.12 -26.63 4.22
N ALA A 37 17.88 -26.12 4.20
CA ALA A 37 16.96 -26.29 5.32
C ALA A 37 16.57 -27.76 5.53
N VAL A 38 16.37 -28.50 4.43
CA VAL A 38 16.07 -29.94 4.46
C VAL A 38 17.27 -30.72 4.99
N ALA A 39 18.49 -30.35 4.60
CA ALA A 39 19.71 -30.95 5.12
C ALA A 39 19.83 -30.73 6.64
N LEU A 40 19.61 -29.51 7.13
CA LEU A 40 19.66 -29.20 8.57
C LEU A 40 18.62 -30.01 9.38
N LEU A 41 17.39 -30.09 8.88
CA LEU A 41 16.35 -30.91 9.50
C LEU A 41 16.74 -32.40 9.51
N SER A 42 17.34 -32.89 8.44
CA SER A 42 17.81 -34.28 8.34
C SER A 42 18.94 -34.56 9.34
N TYR A 43 19.92 -33.66 9.47
CA TYR A 43 20.97 -33.78 10.49
C TYR A 43 20.40 -33.72 11.92
N GLY A 44 19.44 -32.84 12.16
CA GLY A 44 18.73 -32.76 13.44
C GLY A 44 18.01 -34.05 13.79
N LEU A 45 17.32 -34.68 12.83
CA LEU A 45 16.64 -35.95 13.03
C LEU A 45 17.61 -37.14 13.20
N LEU A 46 18.61 -37.25 12.32
CA LEU A 46 19.54 -38.39 12.30
C LEU A 46 20.46 -38.43 13.52
N PHE A 47 20.93 -37.27 13.98
CA PHE A 47 21.91 -37.21 15.08
C PHE A 47 21.30 -36.65 16.37
N GLY A 48 20.44 -35.64 16.27
CA GLY A 48 19.78 -35.03 17.43
C GLY A 48 18.70 -35.94 18.03
N GLY A 49 17.86 -36.57 17.19
CA GLY A 49 16.80 -37.48 17.62
C GLY A 49 17.29 -38.61 18.55
N PRO A 50 18.29 -39.40 18.15
CA PRO A 50 18.87 -40.43 19.00
C PRO A 50 19.48 -39.88 20.30
N LEU A 51 20.18 -38.74 20.24
CA LEU A 51 20.77 -38.10 21.42
C LEU A 51 19.70 -37.62 22.42
N VAL A 52 18.57 -37.07 21.94
CA VAL A 52 17.42 -36.71 22.78
C VAL A 52 16.86 -37.96 23.47
N ILE A 53 16.68 -39.06 22.73
CA ILE A 53 16.16 -40.31 23.29
C ILE A 53 17.10 -40.83 24.39
N VAL A 54 18.42 -40.87 24.13
CA VAL A 54 19.42 -41.29 25.13
C VAL A 54 19.41 -40.37 26.35
N LEU A 55 19.30 -39.06 26.16
CA LEU A 55 19.22 -38.10 27.25
C LEU A 55 17.96 -38.30 28.12
N LEU A 56 16.79 -38.50 27.49
CA LEU A 56 15.55 -38.75 28.21
C LEU A 56 15.59 -40.09 28.96
N LEU A 57 16.10 -41.15 28.34
CA LEU A 57 16.25 -42.45 28.99
C LEU A 57 17.21 -42.38 30.18
N THR A 58 18.36 -41.72 30.03
CA THR A 58 19.32 -41.55 31.13
C THR A 58 18.73 -40.74 32.27
N TRP A 59 17.99 -39.67 31.95
CA TRP A 59 17.28 -38.87 32.94
C TRP A 59 16.23 -39.70 33.71
N VAL A 60 15.41 -40.50 33.02
CA VAL A 60 14.43 -41.41 33.65
C VAL A 60 15.14 -42.45 34.53
N VAL A 61 16.22 -43.07 34.05
CA VAL A 61 17.00 -44.04 34.82
C VAL A 61 17.55 -43.42 36.09
N TYR A 62 18.08 -42.19 36.03
CA TYR A 62 18.56 -41.48 37.22
C TYR A 62 17.44 -41.13 38.20
N MET A 63 16.27 -40.73 37.69
CA MET A 63 15.08 -40.51 38.50
C MET A 63 14.59 -41.77 39.21
N VAL A 64 14.58 -42.92 38.54
CA VAL A 64 14.18 -44.21 39.12
C VAL A 64 15.22 -44.70 40.14
N ARG A 65 16.51 -44.68 39.77
CA ARG A 65 17.63 -45.12 40.63
C ARG A 65 17.64 -44.37 41.95
N ASP A 66 17.45 -43.06 41.89
CA ASP A 66 17.53 -42.17 43.04
C ASP A 66 16.15 -41.91 43.66
N ARG A 67 15.11 -42.69 43.31
CA ARG A 67 13.73 -42.58 43.84
C ARG A 67 13.20 -41.13 43.84
N ALA A 68 13.43 -40.43 42.74
CA ALA A 68 13.11 -39.02 42.53
C ALA A 68 13.80 -38.01 43.49
N SER A 69 14.82 -38.42 44.25
CA SER A 69 15.61 -37.54 45.12
C SER A 69 16.86 -36.97 44.43
N MET A 70 16.80 -36.78 43.11
CA MET A 70 17.92 -36.27 42.32
C MET A 70 18.19 -34.79 42.64
N PRO A 71 19.45 -34.36 42.84
CA PRO A 71 19.75 -32.96 43.14
C PRO A 71 19.34 -32.02 42.00
N GLY A 72 18.73 -30.87 42.31
CA GLY A 72 18.27 -29.89 41.31
C GLY A 72 19.37 -29.42 40.34
N ARG A 73 20.64 -29.35 40.78
CA ARG A 73 21.77 -29.04 39.91
C ARG A 73 22.01 -30.10 38.82
N ALA A 74 21.75 -31.37 39.13
CA ALA A 74 21.90 -32.45 38.17
C ALA A 74 20.76 -32.44 37.15
N HIS A 75 19.52 -32.11 37.56
CA HIS A 75 18.43 -31.80 36.63
C HIS A 75 18.80 -30.64 35.69
N ALA A 76 19.30 -29.54 36.25
CA ALA A 76 19.71 -28.38 35.46
C ALA A 76 20.80 -28.74 34.45
N LEU A 77 21.85 -29.47 34.84
CA LEU A 77 22.93 -29.85 33.91
C LEU A 77 22.51 -30.86 32.84
N LEU A 78 21.45 -31.63 33.07
CA LEU A 78 20.92 -32.56 32.06
C LEU A 78 20.01 -31.87 31.05
N LEU A 79 19.23 -30.86 31.45
CA LEU A 79 18.18 -30.29 30.61
C LEU A 79 18.50 -28.88 30.12
N LEU A 80 19.11 -28.05 30.97
CA LEU A 80 19.30 -26.62 30.69
C LEU A 80 20.21 -26.35 29.47
N PRO A 81 21.34 -27.04 29.26
CA PRO A 81 22.18 -26.79 28.07
C PRO A 81 21.42 -26.98 26.76
N THR A 82 20.66 -28.09 26.65
CA THR A 82 19.86 -28.38 25.46
C THR A 82 18.69 -27.39 25.30
N LEU A 83 18.02 -27.03 26.40
CA LEU A 83 16.94 -26.04 26.36
C LEU A 83 17.45 -24.67 25.93
N LEU A 84 18.60 -24.22 26.44
CA LEU A 84 19.24 -22.96 26.03
C LEU A 84 19.62 -22.99 24.54
N ALA A 85 20.17 -24.11 24.05
CA ALA A 85 20.46 -24.28 22.63
C ALA A 85 19.20 -24.24 21.75
N ALA A 86 18.12 -24.89 22.20
CA ALA A 86 16.84 -24.88 21.48
C ALA A 86 16.18 -23.50 21.43
N MET A 87 16.49 -22.62 22.39
CA MET A 87 15.98 -21.24 22.42
C MET A 87 16.65 -20.30 21.41
N ILE A 88 17.76 -20.70 20.77
CA ILE A 88 18.48 -19.84 19.82
C ILE A 88 17.58 -19.39 18.67
N VAL A 89 16.85 -20.32 18.04
CA VAL A 89 15.94 -20.01 16.92
C VAL A 89 14.79 -19.08 17.35
N PRO A 90 13.95 -19.41 18.35
CA PRO A 90 12.83 -18.54 18.72
C PRO A 90 13.28 -17.18 19.28
N VAL A 91 14.41 -17.11 19.99
CA VAL A 91 14.98 -15.82 20.43
C VAL A 91 15.44 -15.01 19.22
N SER A 92 16.13 -15.62 18.26
CA SER A 92 16.53 -14.94 17.03
C SER A 92 15.31 -14.45 16.24
N GLU A 93 14.28 -15.29 16.06
CA GLU A 93 13.05 -14.90 15.38
C GLU A 93 12.34 -13.75 16.10
N SER A 94 12.26 -13.79 17.43
CA SER A 94 11.69 -12.71 18.25
C SER A 94 12.47 -11.41 18.09
N VAL A 95 13.80 -11.46 18.09
CA VAL A 95 14.66 -10.28 17.85
C VAL A 95 14.47 -9.76 16.43
N GLN A 96 14.45 -10.63 15.42
CA GLN A 96 14.22 -10.24 14.02
C GLN A 96 12.82 -9.66 13.83
N GLN A 97 11.79 -10.23 14.44
CA GLN A 97 10.44 -9.69 14.42
C GLN A 97 10.39 -8.33 15.09
N SER A 98 10.97 -8.17 16.28
CA SER A 98 11.02 -6.87 16.96
C SER A 98 11.75 -5.81 16.13
N ARG A 99 12.83 -6.17 15.43
CA ARG A 99 13.53 -5.27 14.50
C ARG A 99 12.64 -4.88 13.32
N ARG A 100 11.97 -5.85 12.68
CA ARG A 100 11.04 -5.61 11.58
C ARG A 100 9.86 -4.74 12.00
N ASP A 101 9.33 -4.96 13.20
CA ASP A 101 8.19 -4.20 13.73
C ASP A 101 8.61 -2.74 14.01
N ARG A 102 9.75 -2.53 14.67
CA ARG A 102 10.32 -1.18 14.86
C ARG A 102 10.63 -0.49 13.54
N PHE A 103 11.15 -1.23 12.56
CA PHE A 103 11.43 -0.69 11.24
C PHE A 103 10.14 -0.23 10.56
N ARG A 104 9.08 -1.05 10.56
CA ARG A 104 7.76 -0.73 9.99
C ARG A 104 7.07 0.43 10.69
N GLU A 105 7.21 0.53 12.00
CA GLU A 105 6.68 1.64 12.79
C GLU A 105 7.35 2.97 12.40
N ALA A 106 8.68 2.96 12.22
CA ALA A 106 9.44 4.14 11.78
C ALA A 106 9.30 4.43 10.27
N HIS A 107 9.05 3.41 9.46
CA HIS A 107 9.00 3.47 8.00
C HIS A 107 7.72 2.81 7.49
N PRO A 108 6.57 3.50 7.64
CA PRO A 108 5.31 2.97 7.12
C PRO A 108 5.39 2.83 5.60
N ALA A 109 4.66 1.87 5.05
CA ALA A 109 4.67 1.63 3.61
C ALA A 109 4.18 2.88 2.86
N ILE A 110 5.02 3.42 1.96
CA ILE A 110 4.69 4.61 1.17
C ILE A 110 4.35 4.20 -0.23
N THR A 111 3.17 4.61 -0.70
CA THR A 111 2.76 4.38 -2.08
C THR A 111 3.26 5.50 -2.98
N GLU A 112 3.85 5.15 -4.11
CA GLU A 112 4.31 6.07 -5.12
C GLU A 112 3.71 5.70 -6.47
N THR A 113 3.26 6.69 -7.23
CA THR A 113 2.89 6.54 -8.64
C THR A 113 3.83 7.41 -9.45
N HIS A 114 4.49 6.85 -10.45
CA HIS A 114 5.39 7.57 -11.33
C HIS A 114 4.83 7.65 -12.73
N VAL A 115 4.96 8.82 -13.35
CA VAL A 115 4.55 9.09 -14.72
C VAL A 115 5.73 9.66 -15.50
N ASN A 116 6.18 8.96 -16.54
CA ASN A 116 7.23 9.44 -17.42
C ASN A 116 6.65 10.32 -18.53
N LEU A 117 6.89 11.62 -18.42
CA LEU A 117 6.54 12.65 -19.41
C LEU A 117 7.79 13.19 -20.13
N SER A 118 8.98 12.76 -19.70
CA SER A 118 10.24 13.12 -20.34
C SER A 118 10.38 12.44 -21.70
N SER A 119 11.39 12.83 -22.47
CA SER A 119 11.73 12.19 -23.74
C SER A 119 12.62 10.96 -23.59
N GLY A 120 13.08 10.64 -22.38
CA GLY A 120 14.06 9.59 -22.10
C GLY A 120 13.48 8.41 -21.30
N MET A 121 14.14 7.26 -21.38
CA MET A 121 13.84 6.14 -20.48
C MET A 121 14.28 6.48 -19.06
N ILE A 122 13.37 6.29 -18.10
CA ILE A 122 13.64 6.52 -16.68
C ILE A 122 13.81 5.19 -15.97
N ARG A 123 14.78 5.06 -15.07
CA ARG A 123 14.92 3.91 -14.17
C ARG A 123 14.59 4.32 -12.74
N PHE A 124 14.18 3.34 -11.93
CA PHE A 124 13.83 3.56 -10.52
C PHE A 124 14.66 2.74 -9.57
N ASP A 125 14.93 3.33 -8.41
CA ASP A 125 15.46 2.58 -7.30
C ASP A 125 14.33 1.74 -6.69
N THR A 126 14.37 0.44 -6.99
CA THR A 126 13.42 -0.56 -6.49
C THR A 126 13.89 -1.21 -5.20
N ARG A 127 15.06 -0.85 -4.66
CA ARG A 127 15.57 -1.43 -3.41
C ARG A 127 14.61 -1.10 -2.26
N GLY A 128 14.34 -2.08 -1.40
CA GLY A 128 13.46 -1.91 -0.23
C GLY A 128 11.99 -1.65 -0.57
N GLY A 129 11.59 -1.79 -1.83
CA GLY A 129 10.21 -1.60 -2.30
C GLY A 129 9.65 -2.80 -3.04
N TYR A 130 8.33 -2.85 -3.14
CA TYR A 130 7.59 -3.78 -3.98
C TYR A 130 6.96 -3.03 -5.15
N ARG A 131 6.87 -3.70 -6.30
CA ARG A 131 6.29 -3.15 -7.53
C ARG A 131 4.91 -3.76 -7.76
N SER A 132 3.94 -2.99 -8.28
CA SER A 132 2.70 -3.61 -8.78
C SER A 132 3.04 -4.64 -9.88
N SER A 133 2.17 -5.63 -10.10
CA SER A 133 2.48 -6.81 -10.94
C SER A 133 2.95 -6.45 -12.35
N ASP A 134 2.48 -5.32 -12.87
CA ASP A 134 2.71 -4.88 -14.25
C ASP A 134 3.80 -3.80 -14.34
N ALA A 135 4.33 -3.35 -13.20
CA ALA A 135 5.33 -2.31 -13.13
C ALA A 135 6.74 -2.83 -13.44
N VAL A 136 7.29 -2.37 -14.56
CA VAL A 136 8.69 -2.58 -14.96
C VAL A 136 9.65 -1.67 -14.19
N SER A 137 10.93 -2.04 -14.10
CA SER A 137 11.96 -1.25 -13.37
C SER A 137 12.44 -0.02 -14.14
N TYR A 138 11.83 0.22 -15.31
CA TYR A 138 12.10 1.35 -16.17
C TYR A 138 10.80 1.83 -16.80
N LEU A 139 10.67 3.13 -17.06
CA LEU A 139 9.56 3.70 -17.82
C LEU A 139 10.03 4.16 -19.18
N GLU A 140 9.26 3.79 -20.19
CA GLU A 140 9.49 4.22 -21.57
C GLU A 140 8.65 5.46 -21.87
N PRO A 141 9.28 6.52 -22.42
CA PRO A 141 8.53 7.67 -22.91
C PRO A 141 7.70 7.22 -24.13
N GLY A 142 6.51 7.79 -24.31
CA GLY A 142 5.74 7.52 -25.52
C GLY A 142 5.20 6.08 -25.67
N SER A 143 5.36 5.19 -24.67
CA SER A 143 4.93 3.79 -24.77
C SER A 143 3.43 3.66 -25.08
N ALA A 144 3.12 2.91 -26.14
CA ALA A 144 1.76 2.56 -26.53
C ALA A 144 1.13 1.51 -25.59
N GLU A 145 1.95 0.75 -24.87
CA GLU A 145 1.56 -0.27 -23.91
C GLU A 145 1.39 0.28 -22.48
N ASN A 146 1.25 1.60 -22.32
CA ASN A 146 1.17 2.27 -21.01
C ASN A 146 2.39 2.08 -20.08
N ARG A 147 3.55 1.64 -20.59
CA ARG A 147 4.81 1.50 -19.81
C ARG A 147 5.46 2.83 -19.39
N ARG A 148 4.66 3.90 -19.35
CA ARG A 148 5.03 5.22 -18.83
C ARG A 148 4.47 5.46 -17.42
N PHE A 149 3.68 4.53 -16.89
CA PHE A 149 3.18 4.57 -15.53
C PHE A 149 3.81 3.42 -14.73
N ALA A 150 4.11 3.67 -13.46
CA ALA A 150 4.41 2.60 -12.53
C ALA A 150 3.95 2.97 -11.13
N ARG A 151 3.43 1.98 -10.40
CA ARG A 151 3.08 2.13 -8.99
C ARG A 151 3.98 1.25 -8.14
N PHE A 152 4.51 1.83 -7.07
CA PHE A 152 5.43 1.19 -6.14
C PHE A 152 4.97 1.38 -4.71
N SER A 153 5.38 0.46 -3.84
CA SER A 153 5.26 0.61 -2.40
C SER A 153 6.65 0.51 -1.78
N ARG A 154 7.16 1.60 -1.18
CA ARG A 154 8.44 1.63 -0.46
C ARG A 154 8.29 1.09 0.96
N TYR A 155 9.40 0.64 1.53
CA TYR A 155 9.53 0.16 2.92
C TYR A 155 8.77 -1.13 3.26
N GLN A 156 8.57 -2.03 2.29
CA GLN A 156 7.97 -3.34 2.56
C GLN A 156 8.87 -4.24 3.40
N HIS A 157 10.19 -4.08 3.27
CA HIS A 157 11.21 -4.84 3.98
C HIS A 157 12.32 -3.91 4.50
N GLU A 158 13.06 -4.39 5.50
CA GLU A 158 14.26 -3.70 5.98
C GLU A 158 15.20 -3.42 4.81
N ILE A 159 15.66 -2.18 4.74
CA ILE A 159 16.60 -1.75 3.71
C ILE A 159 18.02 -2.11 4.17
N PRO A 160 18.86 -2.70 3.32
CA PRO A 160 20.26 -2.94 3.64
C PRO A 160 21.02 -1.69 4.09
N GLU A 161 22.07 -1.87 4.91
CA GLU A 161 22.95 -0.78 5.36
C GLU A 161 23.48 0.06 4.17
N GLY A 162 23.46 1.39 4.31
CA GLY A 162 23.64 2.36 3.21
C GLY A 162 22.32 2.93 2.66
N GLY A 163 21.19 2.39 3.13
CA GLY A 163 19.82 2.74 2.77
C GLY A 163 19.23 4.02 3.37
N GLY A 164 19.98 4.80 4.14
CA GLY A 164 19.50 6.03 4.79
C GLY A 164 19.09 7.19 3.85
N LYS A 165 19.10 6.95 2.54
CA LYS A 165 18.86 7.94 1.48
C LYS A 165 17.41 8.06 1.04
N PHE A 166 16.46 7.34 1.64
CA PHE A 166 15.07 7.52 1.24
C PHE A 166 14.55 8.90 1.65
N PRO A 167 13.75 9.54 0.79
CA PRO A 167 13.40 10.94 0.96
C PRO A 167 12.24 11.12 1.97
N TYR A 168 11.84 10.08 2.71
CA TYR A 168 10.70 10.13 3.64
C TYR A 168 11.13 10.05 5.11
N ALA A 169 10.41 10.78 5.96
CA ALA A 169 10.41 10.66 7.41
C ALA A 169 8.99 10.28 7.86
N GLY A 170 8.81 9.04 8.31
CA GLY A 170 7.49 8.46 8.52
C GLY A 170 6.68 8.45 7.21
N ALA A 171 5.46 9.00 7.25
CA ALA A 171 4.57 9.12 6.09
C ALA A 171 4.94 10.24 5.11
N ARG A 172 5.88 11.13 5.47
CA ARG A 172 6.05 12.43 4.82
C ARG A 172 7.37 12.58 4.10
N LEU A 173 7.34 13.19 2.91
CA LEU A 173 8.54 13.58 2.19
C LEU A 173 9.31 14.65 2.99
N LYS A 174 10.59 14.41 3.30
CA LYS A 174 11.47 15.31 4.09
C LYS A 174 11.64 16.65 3.38
N GLU A 175 11.53 17.76 4.09
CA GLU A 175 11.51 19.12 3.50
C GLU A 175 12.79 19.53 2.76
N ASP A 176 13.93 18.94 3.11
CA ASP A 176 15.24 19.21 2.52
C ASP A 176 15.46 18.54 1.15
N VAL A 177 14.56 17.64 0.73
CA VAL A 177 14.64 16.95 -0.56
C VAL A 177 14.23 17.91 -1.68
N ARG A 178 15.24 18.41 -2.41
CA ARG A 178 15.10 19.37 -3.52
C ARG A 178 15.45 18.81 -4.90
N LEU A 179 16.02 17.61 -4.94
CA LEU A 179 16.43 16.94 -6.16
C LEU A 179 15.84 15.54 -6.18
N TYR A 180 15.48 15.08 -7.38
CA TYR A 180 15.19 13.68 -7.64
C TYR A 180 16.42 13.05 -8.30
N GLU A 181 16.98 12.02 -7.67
CA GLU A 181 18.14 11.30 -8.19
C GLU A 181 17.69 10.02 -8.90
N TYR A 182 17.99 9.89 -10.19
CA TYR A 182 17.79 8.63 -10.91
C TYR A 182 18.92 7.65 -10.58
N PRO A 183 18.65 6.34 -10.44
CA PRO A 183 19.71 5.35 -10.34
C PRO A 183 20.46 5.22 -11.67
N GLY A 184 21.78 5.16 -11.60
CA GLY A 184 22.68 4.79 -12.69
C GLY A 184 22.57 3.30 -13.05
N GLN A 185 23.24 2.89 -14.13
CA GLN A 185 23.13 1.52 -14.66
C GLN A 185 23.51 0.42 -13.65
N ASP A 186 24.47 0.70 -12.75
CA ASP A 186 24.95 -0.23 -11.71
C ASP A 186 24.37 0.08 -10.32
N GLY A 187 23.31 0.90 -10.23
CA GLY A 187 22.72 1.34 -8.96
C GLY A 187 23.50 2.44 -8.22
N ALA A 188 24.57 2.97 -8.82
CA ALA A 188 25.23 4.21 -8.41
C ALA A 188 24.30 5.43 -8.61
N PRO A 189 24.54 6.59 -7.97
CA PRO A 189 23.79 7.81 -8.26
C PRO A 189 23.95 8.20 -9.74
N GLY A 190 22.82 8.33 -10.44
CA GLY A 190 22.76 8.78 -11.82
C GLY A 190 22.50 10.28 -11.91
N THR A 191 21.81 10.72 -12.96
CA THR A 191 21.44 12.13 -13.16
C THR A 191 20.46 12.58 -12.08
N SER A 192 20.63 13.80 -11.58
CA SER A 192 19.69 14.47 -10.68
C SER A 192 18.96 15.60 -11.40
N VAL A 193 17.67 15.76 -11.13
CA VAL A 193 16.86 16.88 -11.62
C VAL A 193 16.16 17.60 -10.47
N PRO A 194 15.81 18.89 -10.61
CA PRO A 194 15.01 19.61 -9.62
C PRO A 194 13.72 18.86 -9.26
N LEU A 195 13.43 18.75 -7.96
CA LEU A 195 12.17 18.22 -7.44
C LEU A 195 11.32 19.38 -6.92
N ARG A 196 10.16 19.60 -7.55
CA ARG A 196 9.15 20.56 -7.11
C ARG A 196 8.06 19.84 -6.33
N ARG A 197 7.74 20.35 -5.15
CA ARG A 197 6.76 19.73 -4.25
C ARG A 197 5.47 20.52 -4.26
N LEU A 198 4.36 19.82 -4.46
CA LEU A 198 3.04 20.38 -4.22
C LEU A 198 2.65 20.27 -2.73
N PRO A 199 1.75 21.14 -2.25
CA PRO A 199 1.25 21.09 -0.89
C PRO A 199 0.72 19.71 -0.50
N GLN A 200 0.88 19.33 0.77
CA GLN A 200 0.29 18.10 1.27
C GLN A 200 -1.22 18.26 1.46
N PRO A 201 -2.03 17.20 1.21
CA PRO A 201 -3.43 17.21 1.56
C PRO A 201 -3.60 17.23 3.09
N GLU A 202 -4.70 17.84 3.53
CA GLU A 202 -5.07 17.88 4.95
C GLU A 202 -5.51 16.49 5.44
N MET A 203 -4.64 15.79 6.17
CA MET A 203 -4.90 14.40 6.58
C MET A 203 -5.60 14.25 7.94
N GLY A 204 -5.72 15.31 8.74
CA GLY A 204 -6.06 15.20 10.17
C GLY A 204 -7.28 14.34 10.49
N LYS A 205 -8.46 14.70 9.94
CA LYS A 205 -9.71 13.93 10.19
C LYS A 205 -9.72 12.57 9.49
N LEU A 206 -9.06 12.46 8.34
CA LEU A 206 -8.96 11.22 7.56
C LEU A 206 -8.13 10.18 8.30
N ALA A 207 -6.95 10.56 8.77
CA ALA A 207 -6.04 9.71 9.52
C ALA A 207 -6.67 9.24 10.84
N ALA A 208 -7.40 10.12 11.54
CA ALA A 208 -8.11 9.76 12.77
C ALA A 208 -9.22 8.72 12.55
N ALA A 209 -9.84 8.69 11.37
CA ALA A 209 -10.87 7.73 10.99
C ALA A 209 -10.32 6.40 10.44
N HIS A 210 -8.99 6.28 10.28
CA HIS A 210 -8.36 5.13 9.65
C HIS A 210 -7.34 4.45 10.57
N ALA A 211 -7.64 3.20 10.92
CA ALA A 211 -6.84 2.44 11.89
C ALA A 211 -5.37 2.18 11.47
N TYR A 212 -5.07 2.25 10.17
CA TYR A 212 -3.73 1.97 9.64
C TYR A 212 -2.86 3.24 9.45
N GLY A 213 -3.33 4.40 9.92
CA GLY A 213 -2.57 5.64 9.94
C GLY A 213 -2.58 6.46 8.65
N GLU A 214 -1.80 7.54 8.62
CA GLU A 214 -1.75 8.51 7.51
C GLU A 214 -1.14 7.91 6.23
N ALA A 215 -0.08 7.11 6.35
CA ALA A 215 0.68 6.61 5.20
C ALA A 215 -0.14 5.76 4.24
N SER A 216 -1.10 4.95 4.74
CA SER A 216 -1.98 4.13 3.92
C SER A 216 -3.04 4.94 3.17
N LEU A 217 -3.26 6.19 3.55
CA LEU A 217 -4.16 7.13 2.90
C LEU A 217 -3.44 8.10 1.96
N LEU A 218 -2.11 8.06 1.91
CA LEU A 218 -1.30 8.90 1.04
C LEU A 218 -0.76 8.12 -0.15
N VAL A 219 -0.71 8.78 -1.29
CA VAL A 219 0.09 8.38 -2.44
C VAL A 219 0.88 9.58 -2.93
N TYR A 220 2.15 9.36 -3.26
CA TYR A 220 3.02 10.37 -3.85
C TYR A 220 3.06 10.17 -5.36
N GLN A 221 2.52 11.13 -6.10
CA GLN A 221 2.53 11.09 -7.56
C GLN A 221 3.72 11.90 -8.09
N TYR A 222 4.67 11.22 -8.72
CA TYR A 222 5.85 11.79 -9.35
C TYR A 222 5.63 11.95 -10.85
N PHE A 223 5.53 13.19 -11.31
CA PHE A 223 5.44 13.55 -12.72
C PHE A 223 6.83 13.94 -13.20
N HIS A 224 7.41 13.12 -14.07
CA HIS A 224 8.77 13.31 -14.58
C HIS A 224 8.74 14.05 -15.90
N TYR A 225 8.91 15.37 -15.87
CA TYR A 225 9.04 16.22 -17.06
C TYR A 225 10.47 16.18 -17.61
N ALA A 226 10.71 16.90 -18.71
CA ALA A 226 12.02 16.90 -19.37
C ALA A 226 13.15 17.50 -18.52
N ASP A 227 12.85 18.53 -17.73
CA ASP A 227 13.83 19.32 -16.98
C ASP A 227 13.67 19.21 -15.46
N HIS A 228 12.55 18.68 -14.95
CA HIS A 228 12.26 18.59 -13.52
C HIS A 228 11.30 17.43 -13.20
N VAL A 229 11.16 17.15 -11.91
CA VAL A 229 10.14 16.25 -11.38
C VAL A 229 9.20 17.05 -10.48
N GLU A 230 7.90 16.89 -10.67
CA GLU A 230 6.92 17.35 -9.68
C GLU A 230 6.47 16.18 -8.83
N VAL A 231 6.45 16.36 -7.51
CA VAL A 231 5.84 15.41 -6.57
C VAL A 231 4.58 16.01 -5.97
N ALA A 232 3.46 15.34 -6.22
CA ALA A 232 2.16 15.68 -5.68
C ALA A 232 1.71 14.62 -4.67
N PRO A 233 1.76 14.93 -3.36
CA PRO A 233 1.08 14.13 -2.36
C PRO A 233 -0.43 14.26 -2.56
N SER A 234 -1.14 13.13 -2.61
CA SER A 234 -2.59 13.10 -2.78
C SER A 234 -3.22 12.04 -1.90
N ILE A 235 -4.53 12.18 -1.64
CA ILE A 235 -5.27 11.16 -0.90
C ILE A 235 -5.45 9.95 -1.82
N ALA A 236 -4.98 8.79 -1.37
CA ALA A 236 -5.08 7.55 -2.10
C ALA A 236 -6.55 7.14 -2.31
N ARG A 237 -6.83 6.48 -3.43
CA ARG A 237 -8.16 5.89 -3.69
C ARG A 237 -8.55 4.96 -2.55
N PHE A 238 -9.78 5.08 -2.06
CA PHE A 238 -10.25 4.24 -0.97
C PHE A 238 -10.56 2.83 -1.47
N ALA A 239 -9.99 1.83 -0.82
CA ALA A 239 -10.52 0.48 -0.83
C ALA A 239 -11.89 0.45 -0.13
N ALA A 240 -12.72 -0.55 -0.43
CA ALA A 240 -14.08 -0.65 0.11
C ALA A 240 -14.14 -0.54 1.65
N THR A 241 -13.20 -1.17 2.36
CA THR A 241 -13.12 -1.11 3.83
C THR A 241 -12.77 0.28 4.35
N THR A 242 -11.90 1.01 3.65
CA THR A 242 -11.55 2.40 3.96
C THR A 242 -12.73 3.32 3.69
N GLU A 243 -13.42 3.14 2.56
CA GLU A 243 -14.60 3.93 2.21
C GLU A 243 -15.71 3.78 3.25
N ASP A 244 -15.96 2.55 3.73
CA ASP A 244 -16.92 2.30 4.80
C ASP A 244 -16.54 3.02 6.10
N ALA A 245 -15.24 3.05 6.44
CA ALA A 245 -14.76 3.79 7.61
C ALA A 245 -14.96 5.30 7.46
N MET A 246 -14.62 5.87 6.29
CA MET A 246 -14.80 7.30 6.00
C MET A 246 -16.28 7.70 5.99
N THR A 247 -17.13 6.84 5.44
CA THR A 247 -18.58 7.00 5.43
C THR A 247 -19.13 7.04 6.86
N ARG A 248 -18.70 6.12 7.74
CA ARG A 248 -19.08 6.12 9.16
C ARG A 248 -18.58 7.35 9.91
N ALA A 249 -17.40 7.85 9.57
CA ALA A 249 -16.78 9.00 10.23
C ALA A 249 -17.43 10.34 9.88
N ARG A 250 -18.23 10.41 8.80
CA ARG A 250 -18.98 11.61 8.36
C ARG A 250 -18.09 12.86 8.27
N ILE A 251 -16.95 12.71 7.61
CA ILE A 251 -15.95 13.78 7.51
C ILE A 251 -16.52 14.93 6.65
N PRO A 252 -16.65 16.16 7.21
CA PRO A 252 -17.15 17.30 6.45
C PRO A 252 -16.25 17.62 5.25
N GLY A 253 -16.86 17.92 4.10
CA GLY A 253 -16.15 18.24 2.87
C GLY A 253 -15.49 17.07 2.16
N LEU A 254 -15.61 15.83 2.68
CA LEU A 254 -15.09 14.67 1.98
C LEU A 254 -16.03 14.24 0.85
N ALA A 255 -15.51 14.22 -0.37
CA ALA A 255 -16.21 13.68 -1.53
C ALA A 255 -15.29 12.79 -2.38
N ILE A 256 -15.87 11.79 -3.04
CA ILE A 256 -15.16 10.94 -4.01
C ILE A 256 -15.45 11.45 -5.43
N PHE A 257 -14.41 11.81 -6.16
CA PHE A 257 -14.49 12.29 -7.53
C PHE A 257 -14.18 11.18 -8.53
N GLY A 258 -15.14 10.88 -9.40
CA GLY A 258 -14.95 10.06 -10.59
C GLY A 258 -14.83 10.93 -11.84
N LEU A 259 -14.18 10.39 -12.86
CA LEU A 259 -13.89 11.11 -14.11
C LEU A 259 -14.38 10.31 -15.33
N GLU A 260 -15.18 10.97 -16.15
CA GLU A 260 -15.52 10.54 -17.51
C GLU A 260 -14.87 11.50 -18.51
N ASN A 261 -13.85 11.00 -19.21
CA ASN A 261 -13.09 11.78 -20.17
C ASN A 261 -13.67 11.60 -21.59
N TYR A 262 -14.47 12.56 -22.06
CA TYR A 262 -14.97 12.59 -23.44
C TYR A 262 -14.09 13.45 -24.38
N THR A 263 -13.01 14.06 -23.87
CA THR A 263 -12.05 14.78 -24.70
C THR A 263 -11.33 13.82 -25.67
N PRO A 264 -10.74 14.31 -26.78
CA PRO A 264 -9.94 13.46 -27.66
C PRO A 264 -8.59 13.04 -27.04
N GLN A 265 -8.19 13.65 -25.92
CA GLN A 265 -6.88 13.50 -25.29
C GLN A 265 -6.91 12.48 -24.14
N THR A 266 -5.74 11.99 -23.76
CA THR A 266 -5.56 11.06 -22.64
C THR A 266 -5.07 11.80 -21.40
N ILE A 267 -5.90 11.88 -20.36
CA ILE A 267 -5.63 12.72 -19.19
C ILE A 267 -4.81 11.94 -18.16
N PHE A 268 -3.63 12.43 -17.79
CA PHE A 268 -2.76 11.76 -16.81
C PHE A 268 -2.75 12.44 -15.43
N ARG A 269 -3.20 13.69 -15.35
CA ARG A 269 -3.22 14.47 -14.10
C ARG A 269 -4.46 15.33 -14.07
N VAL A 270 -5.13 15.31 -12.92
CA VAL A 270 -6.28 16.16 -12.61
C VAL A 270 -6.08 16.76 -11.24
N GLU A 271 -6.38 18.04 -11.11
CA GLU A 271 -6.40 18.74 -9.83
C GLU A 271 -7.73 19.45 -9.61
N ILE A 272 -8.22 19.34 -8.38
CA ILE A 272 -9.46 19.95 -7.91
C ILE A 272 -9.13 20.92 -6.79
N ASN A 273 -9.39 22.21 -7.01
CA ASN A 273 -9.03 23.28 -6.06
C ASN A 273 -7.57 23.17 -5.57
N GLY A 274 -6.64 22.77 -6.46
CA GLY A 274 -5.22 22.58 -6.15
C GLY A 274 -4.85 21.23 -5.49
N GLN A 275 -5.81 20.33 -5.26
CA GLN A 275 -5.57 18.97 -4.80
C GLN A 275 -5.45 18.01 -5.99
N THR A 276 -4.29 17.38 -6.17
CA THR A 276 -4.10 16.35 -7.19
C THR A 276 -4.90 15.09 -6.85
N LEU A 277 -5.60 14.53 -7.83
CA LEU A 277 -6.35 13.28 -7.69
C LEU A 277 -5.48 12.06 -8.01
N ASP A 278 -5.63 10.95 -7.28
CA ASP A 278 -5.00 9.66 -7.59
C ASP A 278 -5.78 8.94 -8.70
N LEU A 279 -5.39 9.14 -9.96
CA LEU A 279 -6.04 8.44 -11.09
C LEU A 279 -5.76 6.93 -11.09
N GLY A 280 -4.86 6.44 -10.25
CA GLY A 280 -4.46 5.03 -10.18
C GLY A 280 -3.20 4.73 -11.00
N GLU A 281 -3.12 3.54 -11.58
CA GLU A 281 -1.94 3.07 -12.33
C GLU A 281 -1.95 3.48 -13.81
N TYR A 282 -3.02 4.13 -14.28
CA TYR A 282 -3.20 4.47 -15.69
C TYR A 282 -3.81 5.87 -15.85
N ALA A 283 -3.51 6.50 -16.98
CA ALA A 283 -4.22 7.70 -17.41
C ALA A 283 -5.70 7.43 -17.72
N ALA A 284 -6.53 8.45 -17.51
CA ALA A 284 -7.91 8.47 -17.95
C ALA A 284 -7.99 8.63 -19.47
N ARG A 285 -8.23 7.50 -20.14
CA ARG A 285 -8.36 7.43 -21.60
C ARG A 285 -9.64 8.12 -22.09
N SER A 286 -9.59 8.61 -23.33
CA SER A 286 -10.78 9.09 -24.02
C SER A 286 -11.83 7.99 -24.16
N LEU A 287 -13.04 8.28 -23.71
CA LEU A 287 -14.26 7.47 -23.82
C LEU A 287 -14.98 7.70 -25.17
N GLY A 288 -14.27 8.20 -26.19
CA GLY A 288 -14.78 8.45 -27.54
C GLY A 288 -15.28 7.19 -28.28
N PRO A 289 -14.88 6.89 -29.53
CA PRO A 289 -15.47 5.81 -30.33
C PRO A 289 -15.17 4.38 -29.83
N ARG A 290 -14.70 4.21 -28.59
CA ARG A 290 -14.29 2.92 -28.01
C ARG A 290 -15.45 2.22 -27.30
N PRO A 291 -15.42 0.87 -27.22
CA PRO A 291 -16.40 0.12 -26.44
C PRO A 291 -16.33 0.50 -24.96
N CYS A 292 -17.48 0.41 -24.31
CA CYS A 292 -17.73 0.82 -22.93
C CYS A 292 -16.75 0.14 -21.96
N ASP A 293 -15.72 0.85 -21.51
CA ASP A 293 -14.91 0.42 -20.39
C ASP A 293 -15.29 1.32 -19.21
N GLN A 294 -15.94 0.74 -18.20
CA GLN A 294 -16.35 1.50 -17.03
C GLN A 294 -15.10 1.77 -16.20
N SER A 295 -14.68 3.03 -16.09
CA SER A 295 -13.63 3.43 -15.16
C SER A 295 -14.15 3.27 -13.72
N GLY A 296 -13.94 2.08 -13.17
CA GLY A 296 -14.30 1.73 -11.81
C GLY A 296 -13.43 2.48 -10.81
N GLY A 297 -13.95 3.58 -10.27
CA GLY A 297 -13.54 4.16 -9.00
C GLY A 297 -13.13 5.63 -9.09
N GLY A 298 -13.08 6.26 -7.91
CA GLY A 298 -12.85 7.69 -7.78
C GLY A 298 -11.78 8.01 -6.75
N SER A 299 -11.31 9.25 -6.82
CA SER A 299 -10.34 9.82 -5.90
C SER A 299 -11.02 10.65 -4.83
N PRO A 300 -10.73 10.43 -3.55
CA PRO A 300 -11.20 11.31 -2.50
C PRO A 300 -10.53 12.69 -2.57
N ALA A 301 -11.29 13.74 -2.26
CA ALA A 301 -10.80 15.08 -2.04
C ALA A 301 -11.57 15.75 -0.88
N LEU A 302 -10.91 16.69 -0.19
CA LEU A 302 -11.50 17.46 0.90
C LEU A 302 -11.80 18.89 0.43
N LEU A 303 -13.06 19.19 0.12
CA LEU A 303 -13.49 20.53 -0.25
C LEU A 303 -14.97 20.75 0.02
N ASP A 304 -15.33 22.02 0.16
CA ASP A 304 -16.72 22.45 0.10
C ASP A 304 -17.22 22.39 -1.34
N LEU A 305 -18.44 21.87 -1.53
CA LEU A 305 -19.09 21.74 -2.84
C LEU A 305 -20.15 22.83 -3.06
N ASP A 306 -20.41 23.68 -2.05
CA ASP A 306 -21.33 24.80 -2.19
C ASP A 306 -20.78 25.87 -3.17
N PRO A 307 -19.47 26.22 -3.15
CA PRO A 307 -18.86 27.03 -4.21
C PRO A 307 -18.58 26.20 -5.48
N PRO A 308 -18.52 26.85 -6.66
CA PRO A 308 -18.02 26.21 -7.86
C PRO A 308 -16.59 25.66 -7.66
N VAL A 309 -16.37 24.47 -8.21
CA VAL A 309 -15.11 23.75 -8.12
C VAL A 309 -14.20 24.17 -9.28
N ARG A 310 -12.95 24.53 -9.00
CA ARG A 310 -11.92 24.79 -10.00
C ARG A 310 -11.23 23.48 -10.36
N LEU A 311 -11.39 23.06 -11.60
CA LEU A 311 -10.72 21.91 -12.17
C LEU A 311 -9.54 22.40 -13.03
N ARG A 312 -8.42 21.70 -12.97
CA ARG A 312 -7.40 21.76 -14.01
C ARG A 312 -6.85 20.39 -14.33
N TRP A 313 -6.45 20.16 -15.57
CA TRP A 313 -5.92 18.86 -16.01
C TRP A 313 -4.84 19.02 -17.06
N GLN A 314 -4.03 17.96 -17.21
CA GLN A 314 -3.02 17.85 -18.25
C GLN A 314 -3.22 16.55 -19.05
N ALA A 315 -2.92 16.63 -20.34
CA ALA A 315 -3.04 15.55 -21.30
C ALA A 315 -1.68 14.99 -21.68
N LEU A 316 -1.60 13.68 -21.98
CA LEU A 316 -0.35 13.04 -22.40
C LEU A 316 0.15 13.56 -23.74
N GLU A 317 -0.76 14.03 -24.58
CA GLU A 317 -0.46 14.57 -25.91
C GLU A 317 0.18 15.97 -25.83
N ASP A 318 -0.07 16.71 -24.74
CA ASP A 318 0.56 18.00 -24.45
C ASP A 318 0.83 18.15 -22.94
N PRO A 319 1.91 17.51 -22.43
CA PRO A 319 2.14 17.39 -20.99
C PRO A 319 2.42 18.70 -20.26
N GLU A 320 2.83 19.74 -20.97
CA GLU A 320 3.17 21.06 -20.40
C GLU A 320 1.94 21.97 -20.31
N ALA A 321 0.92 21.74 -21.13
CA ALA A 321 -0.28 22.56 -21.16
C ALA A 321 -1.27 22.20 -20.04
N TRP A 322 -1.70 23.22 -19.31
CA TRP A 322 -2.82 23.12 -18.39
C TRP A 322 -4.11 23.54 -19.07
N HIS A 323 -5.11 22.68 -18.96
CA HIS A 323 -6.49 23.03 -19.23
C HIS A 323 -7.19 23.35 -17.91
N GLU A 324 -8.08 24.32 -17.92
CA GLU A 324 -8.81 24.74 -16.71
C GLU A 324 -10.30 24.90 -16.99
N ALA A 325 -11.11 24.58 -16.00
CA ALA A 325 -12.55 24.80 -16.02
C ALA A 325 -13.05 25.12 -14.61
N THR A 326 -14.21 25.77 -14.52
CA THR A 326 -14.94 25.93 -13.27
C THR A 326 -16.30 25.27 -13.41
N VAL A 327 -16.66 24.40 -12.47
CA VAL A 327 -17.87 23.60 -12.54
C VAL A 327 -18.69 23.74 -11.26
N ALA A 328 -19.96 24.08 -11.39
CA ALA A 328 -20.89 24.03 -10.28
C ALA A 328 -21.33 22.58 -10.05
N VAL A 329 -21.22 22.10 -8.82
CA VAL A 329 -21.70 20.77 -8.44
C VAL A 329 -23.14 20.89 -7.98
N PRO A 330 -24.12 20.26 -8.66
CA PRO A 330 -25.52 20.40 -8.30
C PRO A 330 -25.79 19.86 -6.89
N ALA A 331 -26.55 20.61 -6.10
CA ALA A 331 -27.04 20.13 -4.80
C ALA A 331 -28.16 19.10 -5.00
N PHE A 332 -28.31 18.19 -4.04
CA PHE A 332 -29.51 17.36 -3.98
C PHE A 332 -30.72 18.27 -3.72
N SER A 333 -31.89 17.93 -4.27
CA SER A 333 -33.11 18.62 -3.88
C SER A 333 -33.40 18.32 -2.39
N GLN A 334 -34.27 19.11 -1.74
CA GLN A 334 -34.55 18.94 -0.30
C GLN A 334 -34.87 17.48 0.01
N ALA A 335 -33.95 16.81 0.70
CA ALA A 335 -34.10 15.42 1.06
C ALA A 335 -35.40 15.24 1.84
N SER A 336 -36.25 14.32 1.38
CA SER A 336 -37.35 13.81 2.20
C SER A 336 -36.81 13.44 3.58
N LYS A 337 -37.53 13.83 4.65
CA LYS A 337 -37.17 13.49 6.06
C LYS A 337 -36.95 12.00 6.32
N ALA A 338 -37.31 11.12 5.38
CA ALA A 338 -37.09 9.69 5.42
C ALA A 338 -35.68 9.25 4.97
N ASP A 339 -34.81 10.18 4.56
CA ASP A 339 -33.52 9.83 4.00
C ASP A 339 -32.47 9.52 5.09
N PRO A 340 -31.90 8.31 5.13
CA PRO A 340 -30.77 8.04 5.99
C PRO A 340 -29.55 8.74 5.38
N ASP A 341 -29.19 9.91 5.91
CA ASP A 341 -28.00 10.67 5.52
C ASP A 341 -26.72 9.95 5.99
N THR A 342 -26.39 8.86 5.31
CA THR A 342 -25.32 7.95 5.69
C THR A 342 -24.39 7.59 4.54
N GLY A 343 -24.58 8.16 3.35
CA GLY A 343 -23.72 7.91 2.19
C GLY A 343 -22.65 8.99 2.02
N LEU A 344 -21.43 8.59 1.68
CA LEU A 344 -20.39 9.53 1.28
C LEU A 344 -20.78 10.21 -0.04
N VAL A 345 -20.57 11.53 -0.12
CA VAL A 345 -20.86 12.29 -1.34
C VAL A 345 -19.89 11.87 -2.43
N ARG A 346 -20.40 11.72 -3.64
CA ARG A 346 -19.64 11.40 -4.83
C ARG A 346 -19.97 12.41 -5.92
N VAL A 347 -18.98 12.78 -6.70
CA VAL A 347 -19.10 13.70 -7.83
C VAL A 347 -18.53 13.02 -9.05
N ARG A 348 -19.30 12.94 -10.12
CA ARG A 348 -18.83 12.48 -11.42
C ARG A 348 -18.60 13.69 -12.31
N LEU A 349 -17.36 13.86 -12.75
CA LEU A 349 -16.95 14.93 -13.65
C LEU A 349 -16.97 14.43 -15.08
N TYR A 350 -17.57 15.21 -15.97
CA TYR A 350 -17.68 14.95 -17.39
C TYR A 350 -16.83 15.99 -18.12
N LEU A 351 -15.68 15.60 -18.67
CA LEU A 351 -14.82 16.49 -19.45
C LEU A 351 -15.21 16.35 -20.92
N LEU A 352 -15.76 17.41 -21.50
CA LEU A 352 -16.42 17.39 -22.80
C LEU A 352 -15.45 17.74 -23.94
N PRO A 353 -15.75 17.37 -25.20
CA PRO A 353 -14.84 17.59 -26.33
C PRO A 353 -14.49 19.05 -26.63
N ASP A 354 -15.34 19.99 -26.22
CA ASP A 354 -15.16 21.43 -26.36
C ASP A 354 -14.34 22.05 -25.22
N GLY A 355 -13.94 21.26 -24.22
CA GLY A 355 -13.21 21.70 -23.04
C GLY A 355 -14.11 22.16 -21.89
N GLU A 356 -15.44 22.12 -22.04
CA GLU A 356 -16.35 22.35 -20.93
C GLU A 356 -16.34 21.16 -19.96
N VAL A 357 -16.77 21.43 -18.72
CA VAL A 357 -16.88 20.42 -17.67
C VAL A 357 -18.26 20.48 -17.02
N ALA A 358 -18.92 19.34 -16.98
CA ALA A 358 -20.17 19.16 -16.26
C ALA A 358 -19.97 18.23 -15.05
N ALA A 359 -20.86 18.35 -14.05
CA ALA A 359 -20.80 17.54 -12.84
C ALA A 359 -22.16 16.91 -12.51
N GLU A 360 -22.14 15.65 -12.10
CA GLU A 360 -23.27 14.98 -11.46
C GLU A 360 -22.90 14.68 -10.00
N ARG A 361 -23.80 14.98 -9.07
CA ARG A 361 -23.63 14.63 -7.66
C ARG A 361 -24.45 13.39 -7.35
N TYR A 362 -23.86 12.43 -6.62
CA TYR A 362 -24.57 11.23 -6.21
C TYR A 362 -24.09 10.69 -4.85
N LYS A 363 -24.91 9.84 -4.23
CA LYS A 363 -24.63 9.13 -2.98
C LYS A 363 -25.05 7.69 -3.12
N GLU A 364 -24.22 6.80 -2.59
CA GLU A 364 -24.58 5.41 -2.33
C GLU A 364 -25.11 5.29 -0.91
N ILE A 365 -26.33 4.79 -0.76
CA ILE A 365 -27.02 4.67 0.52
C ILE A 365 -27.29 3.19 0.77
N ARG A 366 -26.62 2.63 1.77
CA ARG A 366 -26.84 1.24 2.20
C ARG A 366 -27.81 1.22 3.38
N SER A 367 -28.93 0.53 3.19
CA SER A 367 -29.89 0.27 4.26
C SER A 367 -29.33 -0.75 5.27
N ARG A 368 -29.97 -0.84 6.44
CA ARG A 368 -29.61 -1.81 7.50
C ARG A 368 -29.71 -3.26 7.02
N ASP A 369 -30.60 -3.55 6.07
CA ASP A 369 -30.81 -4.89 5.50
C ASP A 369 -29.86 -5.18 4.33
N GLY A 370 -28.85 -4.34 4.10
CA GLY A 370 -27.85 -4.51 3.04
C GLY A 370 -28.31 -4.11 1.64
N LYS A 371 -29.54 -3.64 1.45
CA LYS A 371 -30.00 -3.11 0.16
C LYS A 371 -29.30 -1.80 -0.16
N LEU A 372 -28.84 -1.67 -1.40
CA LEU A 372 -28.20 -0.47 -1.93
C LEU A 372 -29.22 0.39 -2.67
N ALA A 373 -29.21 1.69 -2.39
CA ALA A 373 -29.92 2.70 -3.13
C ALA A 373 -28.96 3.81 -3.56
N VAL A 374 -29.28 4.48 -4.66
CA VAL A 374 -28.48 5.59 -5.20
C VAL A 374 -29.37 6.82 -5.26
N ARG A 375 -28.93 7.94 -4.69
CA ARG A 375 -29.49 9.26 -5.05
C ARG A 375 -28.51 9.93 -5.99
N ALA A 376 -29.00 10.48 -7.09
CA ALA A 376 -28.20 11.24 -8.04
C ALA A 376 -28.96 12.47 -8.54
N THR A 377 -28.24 13.54 -8.85
CA THR A 377 -28.82 14.74 -9.48
C THR A 377 -29.19 14.51 -10.94
N GLY A 378 -28.70 13.42 -11.54
CA GLY A 378 -28.92 13.04 -12.92
C GLY A 378 -27.80 13.49 -13.86
N LEU A 379 -27.73 12.85 -15.02
CA LEU A 379 -26.81 13.16 -16.10
C LEU A 379 -27.00 14.61 -16.58
N PRO A 380 -25.97 15.46 -16.56
CA PRO A 380 -26.08 16.85 -17.00
C PRO A 380 -26.47 16.97 -18.48
N GLU A 381 -27.29 17.98 -18.83
CA GLU A 381 -27.75 18.20 -20.21
C GLU A 381 -26.60 18.30 -21.22
N GLN A 382 -25.53 19.01 -20.85
CA GLN A 382 -24.32 19.19 -21.68
C GLN A 382 -23.61 17.86 -21.97
N ALA A 383 -23.69 16.90 -21.05
CA ALA A 383 -23.05 15.59 -21.20
C ALA A 383 -23.91 14.60 -22.01
N LYS A 384 -25.23 14.79 -22.10
CA LYS A 384 -26.16 13.88 -22.80
C LYS A 384 -25.80 13.57 -24.26
N PRO A 385 -25.32 14.51 -25.09
CA PRO A 385 -24.93 14.21 -26.47
C PRO A 385 -23.73 13.25 -26.58
N TYR A 386 -22.88 13.23 -25.55
CA TYR A 386 -21.64 12.46 -25.51
C TYR A 386 -21.75 11.18 -24.69
N ALA A 387 -22.70 11.17 -23.75
CA ALA A 387 -23.08 10.04 -22.93
C ALA A 387 -23.33 8.80 -23.80
N ARG A 388 -22.37 7.89 -23.74
CA ARG A 388 -22.46 6.55 -24.32
C ARG A 388 -22.47 5.53 -23.21
N CYS A 389 -23.13 4.39 -23.46
CA CYS A 389 -23.12 3.23 -22.58
C CYS A 389 -23.70 3.48 -21.18
N SER A 390 -25.04 3.54 -21.05
CA SER A 390 -25.70 3.69 -19.75
C SER A 390 -24.98 4.71 -18.85
N SER A 391 -24.92 5.96 -19.32
CA SER A 391 -24.15 7.03 -18.67
C SER A 391 -24.94 7.68 -17.56
N GLY A 392 -24.22 8.27 -16.61
CA GLY A 392 -24.79 8.77 -15.36
C GLY A 392 -24.46 7.83 -14.20
N ALA A 393 -24.39 8.40 -13.01
CA ALA A 393 -23.95 7.72 -11.82
C ALA A 393 -24.80 6.49 -11.49
N TYR A 394 -26.11 6.52 -11.76
CA TYR A 394 -26.99 5.37 -11.51
C TYR A 394 -26.87 4.25 -12.55
N ALA A 395 -26.51 4.60 -13.78
CA ALA A 395 -26.64 3.70 -14.91
C ALA A 395 -25.57 2.59 -14.95
N GLN A 396 -24.58 2.66 -14.05
CA GLN A 396 -23.61 1.60 -13.75
C GLN A 396 -24.15 0.48 -12.84
N TYR A 397 -25.31 0.67 -12.19
CA TYR A 397 -25.87 -0.32 -11.25
C TYR A 397 -26.92 -1.20 -11.91
N ASN A 398 -27.09 -2.43 -11.39
CA ASN A 398 -28.18 -3.30 -11.79
C ASN A 398 -29.51 -2.78 -11.22
N PRO A 399 -30.48 -2.37 -12.05
CA PRO A 399 -31.74 -1.80 -11.59
C PRO A 399 -32.64 -2.81 -10.86
N GLN A 400 -32.35 -4.11 -10.94
CA GLN A 400 -33.07 -5.15 -10.20
C GLN A 400 -32.62 -5.25 -8.73
N THR A 401 -31.41 -4.80 -8.41
CA THR A 401 -30.82 -4.92 -7.07
C THR A 401 -30.52 -3.58 -6.41
N VAL A 402 -30.50 -2.50 -7.19
CA VAL A 402 -30.21 -1.13 -6.73
C VAL A 402 -31.38 -0.22 -7.09
N THR A 403 -31.87 0.53 -6.11
CA THR A 403 -32.98 1.47 -6.32
C THR A 403 -32.46 2.90 -6.55
N LEU A 404 -32.92 3.56 -7.60
CA LEU A 404 -32.75 5.01 -7.77
C LEU A 404 -33.74 5.75 -6.89
N LEU A 405 -33.23 6.56 -5.97
CA LEU A 405 -34.02 7.48 -5.16
C LEU A 405 -34.27 8.77 -5.93
N PRO A 406 -35.42 9.44 -5.69
CA PRO A 406 -35.65 10.77 -6.23
C PRO A 406 -34.54 11.73 -5.75
N ASN A 407 -34.11 12.61 -6.67
CA ASN A 407 -33.29 13.77 -6.35
C ASN A 407 -34.09 14.74 -5.50
#